data_AF-A0A7H9AMA5-F1
#
_entry.id   AF-A0A7H9AMA5-F1
#
_cell.length_a   1.000
_cell.length_b   1.000
_cell.length_c   1.000
_cell.angle_alpha   90.00
_cell.angle_beta   90.00
_cell.angle_gamma   90.00
#
_symmetry.space_group_name_H-M   'P 1'
#
loop_
_entity.id
_entity.type
_entity.pdbx_description
1 polymer ?
#
loop_
_entity_poly.entity_id
_entity_poly.type
_entity_poly.pdbx_seq_one_letter_code
_entity_poly.pdbx_strand_id
1 'polypeptide(L)'
;MGRVWFDDYPEVGLDFSSFKIIPEIIQIDTYDDVNTLSLISTSTDAGFSTPVENNSKDLNGLITELGNYEIEMATSSGGFYSKKIDIISHNTLIVFNKIDYDFELRRLDDEGNRIENSDEELLSQTFVSVDQINIQFFELDGHDLENDGNSCDDIIWEVEGVTDDDGTVDEVDNGQQDVYAFTPNPINRPTQRPVTARNESIRYNVNATILGLRRVFELEQDQIDILRQEYIDFATNFQPGRDNAYLDNGNWNVGNYDYIITESNDNHFDAIYNAIVNNWTSRGYTDNIVVSSAYRNPRRNPGAQNSRHLRGLALDIYPEGGVNLQRWLDLRASGNDININGLSITAHCDRSGTFVDNNCSIANHIHVQWQDIG
;
A
#
# COMPACT_ATOMS: atom_id res chain seq x y z
N MET A 1 31.63 -35.59 44.11
CA MET A 1 30.84 -36.77 44.52
C MET A 1 31.23 -37.10 45.96
N GLY A 2 30.29 -36.98 46.90
CA GLY A 2 30.53 -37.21 48.32
C GLY A 2 29.66 -38.37 48.83
N ARG A 3 30.17 -39.12 49.81
CA ARG A 3 29.36 -40.05 50.61
C ARG A 3 29.29 -39.51 52.03
N VAL A 4 28.10 -39.47 52.59
CA VAL A 4 27.90 -39.21 54.01
C VAL A 4 27.71 -40.56 54.68
N TRP A 5 28.53 -40.82 55.69
CA TRP A 5 28.40 -42.00 56.55
C TRP A 5 27.74 -41.57 57.84
N PHE A 6 26.82 -42.39 58.36
CA PHE A 6 26.34 -42.24 59.72
C PHE A 6 27.25 -43.06 60.64
N ASP A 7 27.85 -42.42 61.64
CA ASP A 7 28.86 -43.04 62.51
C ASP A 7 28.36 -44.33 63.19
N ASP A 8 27.07 -44.41 63.49
CA ASP A 8 26.45 -45.59 64.14
C ASP A 8 25.97 -46.68 63.16
N TYR A 9 25.96 -46.42 61.85
CA TYR A 9 25.51 -47.37 60.81
C TYR A 9 26.36 -47.24 59.53
N PRO A 10 27.64 -47.66 59.55
CA PRO A 10 28.55 -47.52 58.41
C PRO A 10 28.13 -48.35 57.19
N GLU A 11 27.23 -49.32 57.36
CA GLU A 11 26.65 -50.12 56.27
C GLU A 11 25.59 -49.32 55.46
N VAL A 12 25.01 -48.28 56.08
CA VAL A 12 23.92 -47.47 55.50
C VAL A 12 24.54 -46.20 54.91
N GLY A 13 25.18 -46.35 53.76
CA GLY A 13 25.62 -45.21 52.96
C GLY A 13 24.43 -44.60 52.21
N LEU A 14 24.18 -43.31 52.37
CA LEU A 14 23.36 -42.57 51.41
C LEU A 14 24.21 -42.39 50.15
N ASP A 15 23.87 -43.14 49.09
CA ASP A 15 24.55 -43.00 47.81
C ASP A 15 23.96 -41.81 47.04
N PHE A 16 24.74 -40.73 47.01
CA PHE A 16 24.38 -39.52 46.28
C PHE A 16 24.60 -39.66 44.75
N SER A 17 24.95 -40.86 44.26
CA SER A 17 25.11 -41.18 42.83
C SER A 17 23.83 -40.96 42.00
N SER A 18 22.68 -40.83 42.66
CA SER A 18 21.35 -40.64 42.05
C SER A 18 20.75 -39.24 42.26
N PHE A 19 21.48 -38.29 42.86
CA PHE A 19 20.99 -36.90 42.91
C PHE A 19 20.98 -36.34 41.49
N LYS A 20 19.77 -36.21 40.95
CA LYS A 20 19.51 -35.54 39.69
C LYS A 20 20.02 -34.11 39.83
N ILE A 21 21.12 -33.79 39.14
CA ILE A 21 21.61 -32.41 39.07
C ILE A 21 20.47 -31.61 38.46
N ILE A 22 19.91 -30.68 39.23
CA ILE A 22 18.86 -29.80 38.75
C ILE A 22 19.56 -28.85 37.77
N PRO A 23 19.18 -28.85 36.47
CA PRO A 23 19.74 -27.89 35.53
C PRO A 23 19.42 -26.48 36.01
N GLU A 24 20.29 -25.54 35.69
CA GLU A 24 19.91 -24.14 35.71
C GLU A 24 18.74 -23.97 34.73
N ILE A 25 17.67 -23.31 35.15
CA ILE A 25 16.51 -23.04 34.29
C ILE A 25 16.50 -21.56 33.96
N ILE A 26 16.64 -21.25 32.67
CA ILE A 26 16.42 -19.91 32.14
C ILE A 26 15.04 -19.91 31.50
N GLN A 27 14.11 -19.17 32.08
CA GLN A 27 12.79 -18.99 31.49
C GLN A 27 12.78 -17.74 30.62
N ILE A 28 12.22 -17.87 29.42
CA ILE A 28 12.02 -16.78 28.48
C ILE A 28 10.57 -16.80 28.06
N ASP A 29 9.84 -15.73 28.35
CA ASP A 29 8.47 -15.61 27.94
C ASP A 29 8.40 -15.13 26.48
N THR A 30 7.51 -15.74 25.68
CA THR A 30 7.29 -15.41 24.26
C THR A 30 5.79 -15.43 23.95
N TYR A 31 5.34 -14.60 23.00
CA TYR A 31 3.93 -14.62 22.57
C TYR A 31 3.65 -15.65 21.46
N ASP A 32 4.70 -16.15 20.82
CA ASP A 32 4.59 -17.18 19.79
C ASP A 32 5.53 -18.37 20.06
N ASP A 33 5.26 -19.49 19.38
CA ASP A 33 6.08 -20.70 19.46
C ASP A 33 7.44 -20.48 18.79
N VAL A 34 8.49 -20.90 19.49
CA VAL A 34 9.88 -20.80 19.00
C VAL A 34 10.19 -22.00 18.13
N ASN A 35 10.56 -21.77 16.87
CA ASN A 35 10.97 -22.81 15.94
C ASN A 35 12.47 -23.10 16.04
N THR A 36 13.26 -22.04 16.07
CA THR A 36 14.72 -22.13 16.09
C THR A 36 15.31 -21.16 17.08
N LEU A 37 16.41 -21.59 17.65
CA LEU A 37 17.20 -20.89 18.64
C LEU A 37 18.63 -20.77 18.12
N SER A 38 19.19 -19.56 18.16
CA SER A 38 20.61 -19.32 18.02
C SER A 38 21.17 -18.74 19.32
N LEU A 39 22.36 -19.18 19.72
CA LEU A 39 23.11 -18.59 20.82
C LEU A 39 24.47 -18.15 20.30
N ILE A 40 24.83 -16.90 20.56
CA ILE A 40 26.11 -16.30 20.16
C ILE A 40 26.80 -15.75 21.39
N SER A 41 28.02 -16.21 21.67
CA SER A 41 28.83 -15.70 22.78
C SER A 41 29.23 -14.26 22.51
N THR A 42 28.89 -13.34 23.41
CA THR A 42 29.20 -11.91 23.21
C THR A 42 30.69 -11.59 23.38
N SER A 43 31.51 -12.54 23.84
CA SER A 43 32.96 -12.38 24.02
C SER A 43 33.80 -12.95 22.89
N THR A 44 33.27 -13.93 22.15
CA THR A 44 34.03 -14.67 21.13
C THR A 44 33.40 -14.62 19.75
N ASP A 45 32.15 -14.13 19.64
CA ASP A 45 31.29 -14.20 18.44
C ASP A 45 31.07 -15.63 17.92
N ALA A 46 31.44 -16.65 18.70
CA ALA A 46 31.17 -18.04 18.40
C ALA A 46 29.74 -18.38 18.82
N GLY A 47 29.02 -19.10 17.96
CA GLY A 47 27.64 -19.48 18.24
C GLY A 47 27.21 -20.75 17.53
N PHE A 48 25.99 -21.18 17.83
CA PHE A 48 25.32 -22.28 17.15
C PHE A 48 23.85 -21.91 16.92
N SER A 49 23.22 -22.61 15.98
CA SER A 49 21.78 -22.55 15.75
C SER A 49 21.20 -23.97 15.80
N THR A 50 20.01 -24.10 16.38
CA THR A 50 19.38 -25.40 16.62
C THR A 50 17.86 -25.27 16.65
N PRO A 51 17.11 -26.28 16.18
CA PRO A 51 15.65 -26.28 16.36
C PRO A 51 15.28 -26.41 17.83
N VAL A 52 14.11 -25.87 18.19
CA VAL A 52 13.49 -26.00 19.51
C VAL A 52 12.36 -27.02 19.42
N GLU A 53 12.32 -27.94 20.38
CA GLU A 53 11.26 -28.95 20.47
C GLU A 53 10.54 -28.79 21.81
N ASN A 54 9.21 -28.85 21.80
CA ASN A 54 8.37 -28.77 23.01
C ASN A 54 8.66 -27.54 23.89
N ASN A 55 8.95 -26.38 23.28
CA ASN A 55 9.20 -25.12 23.98
C ASN A 55 10.31 -25.19 25.04
N SER A 56 11.34 -26.02 24.83
CA SER A 56 12.54 -26.01 25.67
C SER A 56 13.78 -26.44 24.89
N LYS A 57 14.95 -26.09 25.42
CA LYS A 57 16.25 -26.53 24.89
C LYS A 57 17.26 -26.80 25.98
N ASP A 58 17.77 -28.03 26.01
CA ASP A 58 18.93 -28.40 26.82
C ASP A 58 20.22 -27.96 26.10
N LEU A 59 21.04 -27.16 26.79
CA LEU A 59 22.30 -26.63 26.27
C LEU A 59 23.49 -27.55 26.53
N ASN A 60 23.30 -28.64 27.27
CA ASN A 60 24.38 -29.54 27.63
C ASN A 60 25.05 -30.13 26.38
N GLY A 61 26.35 -29.88 26.24
CA GLY A 61 27.15 -30.28 25.08
C GLY A 61 26.97 -29.40 23.83
N LEU A 62 26.12 -28.37 23.88
CA LEU A 62 25.98 -27.36 22.82
C LEU A 62 26.87 -26.14 23.05
N ILE A 63 27.13 -25.80 24.32
CA ILE A 63 28.05 -24.72 24.71
C ILE A 63 29.35 -25.26 25.28
N THR A 64 30.45 -24.59 24.98
CA THR A 64 31.80 -24.93 25.49
C THR A 64 32.33 -23.92 26.51
N GLU A 65 31.66 -22.77 26.65
CA GLU A 65 32.07 -21.66 27.51
C GLU A 65 30.87 -21.12 28.29
N LEU A 66 31.14 -20.53 29.46
CA LEU A 66 30.15 -19.87 30.31
C LEU A 66 30.27 -18.34 30.16
N GLY A 67 29.22 -17.62 30.52
CA GLY A 67 29.17 -16.16 30.49
C GLY A 67 28.03 -15.62 29.65
N ASN A 68 28.24 -14.44 29.07
CA ASN A 68 27.20 -13.70 28.35
C ASN A 68 27.01 -14.22 26.92
N TYR A 69 25.74 -14.47 26.59
CA TYR A 69 25.28 -14.84 25.27
C TYR A 69 24.18 -13.90 24.80
N GLU A 70 24.12 -13.70 23.50
CA GLU A 70 22.93 -13.19 22.82
C GLU A 70 22.14 -14.40 22.31
N ILE A 71 20.89 -14.49 22.74
CA ILE A 71 19.92 -15.47 22.27
C ILE A 71 19.09 -14.83 21.18
N GLU A 72 19.02 -15.49 20.03
CA GLU A 72 18.18 -15.09 18.92
C GLU A 72 17.16 -16.19 18.65
N MET A 73 15.90 -15.81 18.47
CA MET A 73 14.80 -16.74 18.28
C MET A 73 14.01 -16.38 17.05
N ALA A 74 13.75 -17.38 16.21
CA ALA A 74 12.77 -17.26 15.13
C ALA A 74 11.53 -18.07 15.50
N THR A 75 10.36 -17.49 15.28
CA THR A 75 9.08 -18.05 15.73
C THR A 75 8.26 -18.62 14.57
N SER A 76 7.13 -19.23 14.91
CA SER A 76 6.19 -19.84 13.94
C SER A 76 5.52 -18.84 13.01
N SER A 77 5.33 -17.60 13.48
CA SER A 77 4.82 -16.44 12.75
C SER A 77 5.87 -15.75 11.87
N GLY A 78 7.13 -16.21 11.90
CA GLY A 78 8.24 -15.55 11.20
C GLY A 78 8.72 -14.27 11.88
N GLY A 79 8.35 -14.07 13.16
CA GLY A 79 8.90 -13.02 14.01
C GLY A 79 10.29 -13.36 14.53
N PHE A 80 11.02 -12.33 14.95
CA PHE A 80 12.34 -12.43 15.54
C PHE A 80 12.35 -11.82 16.94
N TYR A 81 13.15 -12.40 17.83
CA TYR A 81 13.41 -11.88 19.16
C TYR A 81 14.87 -12.08 19.53
N SER A 82 15.49 -11.06 20.12
CA SER A 82 16.84 -11.15 20.68
C SER A 82 16.86 -10.74 22.16
N LYS A 83 17.67 -11.44 22.97
CA LYS A 83 17.91 -11.08 24.37
C LYS A 83 19.34 -11.43 24.79
N LYS A 84 19.89 -10.66 25.73
CA LYS A 84 21.14 -11.06 26.40
C LYS A 84 20.83 -11.93 27.61
N ILE A 85 21.52 -13.07 27.71
CA ILE A 85 21.42 -14.01 28.82
C ILE A 85 22.82 -14.31 29.37
N ASP A 86 22.92 -14.57 30.66
CA ASP A 86 24.15 -15.05 31.29
C ASP A 86 23.98 -16.55 31.60
N ILE A 87 24.96 -17.35 31.19
CA ILE A 87 24.95 -18.80 31.39
C ILE A 87 26.06 -19.15 32.37
N ILE A 88 25.70 -19.56 33.58
CA ILE A 88 26.64 -19.87 34.66
C ILE A 88 26.86 -21.38 34.87
N SER A 89 26.15 -22.21 34.11
CA SER A 89 26.26 -23.67 34.13
C SER A 89 26.28 -24.27 32.73
N HIS A 90 27.01 -25.36 32.51
CA HIS A 90 26.92 -26.14 31.27
C HIS A 90 25.68 -27.05 31.24
N ASN A 91 25.08 -27.27 32.42
CA ASN A 91 23.83 -28.00 32.58
C ASN A 91 22.70 -26.97 32.74
N THR A 92 22.30 -26.37 31.62
CA THR A 92 21.29 -25.31 31.55
C THR A 92 20.19 -25.72 30.58
N LEU A 93 18.95 -25.60 31.04
CA LEU A 93 17.73 -25.81 30.27
C LEU A 93 17.09 -24.44 30.04
N ILE A 94 16.94 -24.06 28.78
CA ILE A 94 16.10 -22.92 28.41
C ILE A 94 14.67 -23.42 28.28
N VAL A 95 13.73 -22.73 28.91
CA VAL A 95 12.30 -23.00 28.80
C VAL A 95 11.63 -21.76 28.19
N PHE A 96 10.98 -21.95 27.05
CA PHE A 96 10.20 -20.91 26.38
C PHE A 96 8.77 -21.01 26.89
N ASN A 97 8.33 -20.01 27.64
CA ASN A 97 6.99 -19.99 28.20
C ASN A 97 6.09 -19.17 27.27
N LYS A 98 5.22 -19.87 26.54
CA LYS A 98 4.26 -19.22 25.66
C LYS A 98 3.20 -18.51 26.49
N ILE A 99 3.13 -17.19 26.37
CA ILE A 99 2.04 -16.39 26.92
C ILE A 99 0.89 -16.38 25.89
N ASP A 100 -0.34 -16.45 26.38
CA ASP A 100 -1.55 -16.35 25.56
C ASP A 100 -1.81 -14.89 25.20
N TYR A 101 -1.38 -14.49 24.01
CA TYR A 101 -1.48 -13.12 23.53
C TYR A 101 -1.78 -13.09 22.04
N ASP A 102 -2.67 -12.19 21.63
CA ASP A 102 -3.00 -11.96 20.24
C ASP A 102 -3.36 -10.49 20.00
N PHE A 103 -3.07 -10.02 18.79
CA PHE A 103 -3.30 -8.65 18.36
C PHE A 103 -3.57 -8.60 16.86
N GLU A 104 -4.13 -7.48 16.43
CA GLU A 104 -4.36 -7.17 15.03
C GLU A 104 -3.75 -5.82 14.66
N LEU A 105 -3.55 -5.61 13.37
CA LEU A 105 -3.10 -4.34 12.80
C LEU A 105 -4.26 -3.68 12.07
N ARG A 106 -4.47 -2.39 12.31
CA ARG A 106 -5.58 -1.64 11.73
C ARG A 106 -5.13 -0.29 11.21
N ARG A 107 -5.67 0.14 10.09
CA ARG A 107 -5.41 1.46 9.54
C ARG A 107 -6.28 2.52 10.20
N LEU A 108 -5.68 3.68 10.45
CA LEU A 108 -6.35 4.88 10.95
C LEU A 108 -6.39 5.98 9.87
N ASP A 109 -7.40 6.83 9.95
CA ASP A 109 -7.49 8.09 9.22
C ASP A 109 -6.62 9.18 9.86
N ASP A 110 -6.61 10.37 9.27
CA ASP A 110 -5.83 11.53 9.76
C ASP A 110 -6.32 12.06 11.13
N GLU A 111 -7.55 11.70 11.53
CA GLU A 111 -8.15 12.06 12.81
C GLU A 111 -7.91 10.97 13.89
N GLY A 112 -7.26 9.86 13.52
CA GLY A 112 -7.01 8.72 14.39
C GLY A 112 -8.21 7.77 14.52
N ASN A 113 -9.25 7.93 13.70
CA ASN A 113 -10.37 6.98 13.66
C ASN A 113 -10.03 5.79 12.78
N ARG A 114 -10.68 4.66 13.05
CA ARG A 114 -10.50 3.42 12.29
C ARG A 114 -11.07 3.58 10.88
N ILE A 115 -10.29 3.19 9.88
CA ILE A 115 -10.79 3.05 8.52
C ILE A 115 -11.39 1.64 8.39
N GLU A 116 -12.71 1.58 8.28
CA GLU A 116 -13.43 0.33 8.02
C GLU A 116 -13.69 0.17 6.52
N ASN A 117 -13.49 -1.03 5.99
CA ASN A 117 -13.91 -1.35 4.63
C ASN A 117 -15.42 -1.58 4.58
N SER A 118 -16.05 -1.15 3.49
CA SER A 118 -17.36 -1.66 3.10
C SER A 118 -17.18 -2.76 2.05
N ASP A 119 -18.25 -3.53 1.77
CA ASP A 119 -18.23 -4.56 0.71
C ASP A 119 -17.87 -4.01 -0.68
N GLU A 120 -17.97 -2.69 -0.88
CA GLU A 120 -17.74 -2.01 -2.15
C GLU A 120 -16.46 -1.13 -2.16
N GLU A 121 -15.88 -0.81 -1.01
CA GLU A 121 -14.75 0.11 -0.89
C GLU A 121 -13.64 -0.43 0.04
N LEU A 122 -12.48 -0.74 -0.54
CA LEU A 122 -11.29 -1.26 0.16
C LEU A 122 -10.41 -0.13 0.76
N LEU A 123 -11.03 0.85 1.43
CA LEU A 123 -10.34 2.08 1.90
C LEU A 123 -9.20 1.81 2.88
N SER A 124 -9.31 0.80 3.73
CA SER A 124 -8.28 0.50 4.74
C SER A 124 -6.98 -0.03 4.12
N GLN A 125 -7.00 -0.53 2.89
CA GLN A 125 -5.86 -1.23 2.28
C GLN A 125 -5.26 -0.52 1.05
N THR A 126 -5.92 0.52 0.53
CA THR A 126 -5.51 1.22 -0.69
C THR A 126 -4.93 2.62 -0.43
N PHE A 127 -4.03 3.10 -1.30
CA PHE A 127 -3.29 4.33 -1.06
C PHE A 127 -2.73 4.97 -2.34
N VAL A 128 -2.34 6.23 -2.25
CA VAL A 128 -1.39 6.88 -3.16
C VAL A 128 -0.15 7.37 -2.42
N SER A 129 0.94 7.67 -3.14
CA SER A 129 2.25 8.01 -2.58
C SER A 129 2.33 9.37 -1.89
N VAL A 130 1.22 10.08 -1.77
CA VAL A 130 1.10 11.32 -1.00
C VAL A 130 0.28 11.13 0.27
N ASP A 131 -0.30 9.94 0.45
CA ASP A 131 -1.06 9.61 1.65
C ASP A 131 -0.08 9.29 2.79
N GLN A 132 -0.36 9.84 3.97
CA GLN A 132 0.24 9.33 5.20
C GLN A 132 -0.55 8.09 5.62
N ILE A 133 0.14 6.97 5.80
CA ILE A 133 -0.44 5.72 6.27
C ILE A 133 -0.16 5.59 7.75
N ASN A 134 -1.23 5.49 8.55
CA ASN A 134 -1.15 5.26 9.99
C ASN A 134 -1.68 3.85 10.28
N ILE A 135 -0.83 2.96 10.80
CA ILE A 135 -1.20 1.60 11.22
C ILE A 135 -1.08 1.52 12.73
N GLN A 136 -2.14 1.12 13.40
CA GLN A 136 -2.19 0.95 14.85
C GLN A 136 -2.12 -0.53 15.22
N PHE A 137 -1.34 -0.82 16.25
CA PHE A 137 -1.37 -2.06 17.01
C PHE A 137 -2.64 -2.09 17.87
N PHE A 138 -3.47 -3.12 17.70
CA PHE A 138 -4.71 -3.25 18.44
C PHE A 138 -4.77 -4.59 19.17
N GLU A 139 -4.86 -4.52 20.49
CA GLU A 139 -5.00 -5.68 21.36
C GLU A 139 -6.39 -6.31 21.21
N LEU A 140 -6.46 -7.64 21.15
CA LEU A 140 -7.74 -8.33 21.15
C LEU A 140 -8.33 -8.40 22.56
N ASP A 141 -9.67 -8.51 22.63
CA ASP A 141 -10.41 -8.53 23.91
C ASP A 141 -9.84 -9.58 24.88
N GLY A 142 -9.39 -9.12 26.05
CA GLY A 142 -8.86 -9.97 27.11
C GLY A 142 -7.34 -10.07 27.15
N HIS A 143 -6.63 -9.43 26.22
CA HIS A 143 -5.17 -9.26 26.25
C HIS A 143 -4.82 -7.83 26.67
N ASP A 144 -3.67 -7.67 27.35
CA ASP A 144 -3.17 -6.38 27.81
C ASP A 144 -1.64 -6.45 27.97
N LEU A 145 -0.94 -5.83 27.02
CA LEU A 145 0.51 -5.85 26.89
C LEU A 145 1.22 -5.26 28.10
N GLU A 146 0.67 -4.15 28.63
CA GLU A 146 1.24 -3.44 29.77
C GLU A 146 1.07 -4.25 31.06
N ASN A 147 -0.08 -4.88 31.27
CA ASN A 147 -0.31 -5.78 32.41
C ASN A 147 0.57 -7.02 32.35
N ASP A 148 0.93 -7.47 31.16
CA ASP A 148 1.88 -8.56 30.93
C ASP A 148 3.35 -8.11 31.10
N GLY A 149 3.58 -6.83 31.43
CA GLY A 149 4.88 -6.26 31.79
C GLY A 149 5.74 -5.80 30.62
N ASN A 150 5.13 -5.61 29.45
CA ASN A 150 5.80 -5.17 28.23
C ASN A 150 5.36 -3.77 27.82
N SER A 151 6.08 -3.13 26.90
CA SER A 151 5.75 -1.79 26.40
C SER A 151 5.42 -1.82 24.92
N CYS A 152 4.56 -0.91 24.47
CA CYS A 152 4.39 -0.64 23.03
C CYS A 152 5.71 -0.16 22.38
N ASP A 153 6.64 0.37 23.17
CA ASP A 153 8.01 0.67 22.72
C ASP A 153 8.80 -0.57 22.25
N ASP A 154 8.38 -1.76 22.68
CA ASP A 154 9.03 -3.02 22.29
C ASP A 154 8.49 -3.57 20.95
N ILE A 155 7.51 -2.88 20.33
CA ILE A 155 6.99 -3.26 19.02
C ILE A 155 8.03 -2.88 17.96
N ILE A 156 8.44 -3.87 17.19
CA ILE A 156 9.30 -3.69 16.02
C ILE A 156 8.42 -3.56 14.79
N TRP A 157 8.47 -2.40 14.13
CA TRP A 157 7.76 -2.13 12.90
C TRP A 157 8.69 -2.26 11.69
N GLU A 158 8.21 -2.93 10.64
CA GLU A 158 8.96 -3.09 9.39
C GLU A 158 8.01 -2.95 8.19
N VAL A 159 8.35 -2.08 7.24
CA VAL A 159 7.63 -1.99 5.96
C VAL A 159 8.49 -2.54 4.84
N GLU A 160 7.97 -3.57 4.19
CA GLU A 160 8.60 -4.22 3.05
C GLU A 160 7.72 -4.01 1.83
N GLY A 161 8.26 -3.43 0.76
CA GLY A 161 7.52 -3.40 -0.48
C GLY A 161 7.65 -4.71 -1.26
N VAL A 162 6.62 -5.03 -2.03
CA VAL A 162 6.36 -6.38 -2.58
C VAL A 162 6.45 -6.41 -4.11
N THR A 163 6.41 -5.25 -4.75
CA THR A 163 6.33 -5.07 -6.21
C THR A 163 7.51 -4.28 -6.72
N ASP A 164 7.94 -4.47 -7.96
CA ASP A 164 9.16 -3.84 -8.51
C ASP A 164 9.21 -2.28 -8.44
N ASP A 165 8.04 -1.63 -8.32
CA ASP A 165 7.86 -0.17 -8.33
C ASP A 165 7.55 0.41 -6.93
N ASP A 166 7.62 -0.41 -5.89
CA ASP A 166 7.34 -0.08 -4.49
C ASP A 166 8.29 0.97 -3.88
N GLY A 167 9.56 0.96 -4.24
CA GLY A 167 10.53 1.88 -3.67
C GLY A 167 10.71 1.72 -2.16
N THR A 168 10.71 2.85 -1.45
CA THR A 168 10.93 2.90 0.01
C THR A 168 9.73 3.53 0.70
N VAL A 169 9.84 3.73 2.01
CA VAL A 169 8.90 4.54 2.79
C VAL A 169 9.65 5.63 3.53
N ASP A 170 8.99 6.77 3.70
CA ASP A 170 9.48 7.86 4.54
C ASP A 170 8.75 7.77 5.89
N GLU A 171 9.49 7.39 6.94
CA GLU A 171 8.94 7.25 8.29
C GLU A 171 8.51 8.60 8.87
N VAL A 172 7.39 8.59 9.59
CA VAL A 172 6.82 9.77 10.23
C VAL A 172 6.69 9.50 11.73
N ASP A 173 7.33 10.34 12.54
CA ASP A 173 7.12 10.33 13.99
C ASP A 173 5.73 10.89 14.30
N ASN A 174 4.85 10.07 14.86
CA ASN A 174 3.50 10.46 15.26
C ASN A 174 3.36 10.66 16.78
N GLY A 175 4.43 10.45 17.56
CA GLY A 175 4.44 10.58 19.02
C GLY A 175 3.60 9.55 19.78
N GLN A 176 3.08 8.51 19.11
CA GLN A 176 2.28 7.42 19.69
C GLN A 176 3.02 6.10 19.48
N GLN A 177 3.31 5.39 20.58
CA GLN A 177 4.17 4.19 20.55
C GLN A 177 3.46 2.97 19.92
N ASP A 178 2.13 2.96 19.94
CA ASP A 178 1.27 1.91 19.39
C ASP A 178 0.88 2.16 17.92
N VAL A 179 1.28 3.29 17.33
CA VAL A 179 0.95 3.65 15.96
C VAL A 179 2.23 3.81 15.16
N TYR A 180 2.30 3.17 14.00
CA TYR A 180 3.36 3.38 13.03
C TYR A 180 2.85 4.21 11.85
N ALA A 181 3.54 5.30 11.56
CA ALA A 181 3.19 6.22 10.49
C ALA A 181 4.30 6.32 9.44
N PHE A 182 3.91 6.27 8.16
CA PHE A 182 4.84 6.41 7.04
C PHE A 182 4.16 6.96 5.79
N THR A 183 4.94 7.50 4.87
CA THR A 183 4.48 7.87 3.51
C THR A 183 5.11 6.94 2.49
N PRO A 184 4.34 6.30 1.59
CA PRO A 184 4.89 5.49 0.51
C PRO A 184 5.73 6.32 -0.46
N ASN A 185 6.93 5.84 -0.82
CA ASN A 185 7.85 6.53 -1.72
C ASN A 185 8.26 5.61 -2.90
N PRO A 186 7.35 5.44 -3.88
CA PRO A 186 7.54 4.49 -4.96
C PRO A 186 8.54 4.95 -6.02
N ILE A 187 9.24 3.99 -6.64
CA ILE A 187 10.30 4.24 -7.62
C ILE A 187 9.93 3.67 -8.99
N ASN A 188 10.72 4.03 -10.02
CA ASN A 188 10.66 3.46 -11.38
C ASN A 188 9.30 3.50 -12.09
N ARG A 189 8.40 4.38 -11.63
CA ARG A 189 7.01 4.43 -12.10
C ARG A 189 6.90 4.56 -13.62
N PRO A 190 6.10 3.69 -14.29
CA PRO A 190 6.04 3.65 -15.75
C PRO A 190 5.50 4.95 -16.36
N THR A 191 6.39 5.79 -16.91
CA THR A 191 6.03 7.07 -17.54
C THR A 191 6.12 7.07 -19.08
N GLN A 192 6.49 5.95 -19.70
CA GLN A 192 6.73 5.87 -21.15
C GLN A 192 5.45 5.87 -22.01
N ARG A 193 5.54 6.46 -23.22
CA ARG A 193 4.44 6.76 -24.17
C ARG A 193 4.40 5.82 -25.40
N PRO A 194 3.21 5.61 -26.02
CA PRO A 194 1.89 5.38 -25.40
C PRO A 194 1.73 3.89 -25.06
N VAL A 195 1.03 3.58 -23.97
CA VAL A 195 0.81 2.20 -23.52
C VAL A 195 -0.69 1.92 -23.36
N THR A 196 -1.11 0.75 -23.81
CA THR A 196 -2.51 0.29 -23.79
C THR A 196 -2.87 -0.47 -22.52
N ALA A 197 -1.95 -0.62 -21.58
CA ALA A 197 -2.12 -1.34 -20.33
C ALA A 197 -2.19 -0.38 -19.14
N ARG A 198 -2.86 -0.81 -18.06
CA ARG A 198 -2.88 -0.15 -16.75
C ARG A 198 -1.48 -0.19 -16.13
N ASN A 199 -1.19 0.70 -15.19
CA ASN A 199 -0.09 0.47 -14.24
C ASN A 199 -0.40 -0.76 -13.40
N GLU A 200 0.64 -1.51 -13.04
CA GLU A 200 0.54 -2.55 -12.01
C GLU A 200 0.32 -1.87 -10.65
N SER A 201 -0.36 -2.58 -9.75
CA SER A 201 -0.56 -2.13 -8.37
C SER A 201 0.78 -2.05 -7.63
N ILE A 202 0.97 -1.05 -6.79
CA ILE A 202 2.02 -1.10 -5.76
C ILE A 202 1.49 -1.80 -4.52
N ARG A 203 2.36 -2.59 -3.89
CA ARG A 203 2.04 -3.33 -2.68
C ARG A 203 3.13 -3.21 -1.63
N TYR A 204 2.70 -3.12 -0.37
CA TYR A 204 3.56 -3.18 0.81
C TYR A 204 3.00 -4.14 1.84
N ASN A 205 3.89 -4.77 2.58
CA ASN A 205 3.59 -5.49 3.81
C ASN A 205 4.10 -4.66 4.98
N VAL A 206 3.18 -4.26 5.86
CA VAL A 206 3.52 -3.63 7.15
C VAL A 206 3.52 -4.71 8.21
N ASN A 207 4.65 -4.90 8.86
CA ASN A 207 4.85 -5.92 9.87
C ASN A 207 4.98 -5.27 11.23
N ALA A 208 4.34 -5.87 12.22
CA ALA A 208 4.60 -5.57 13.62
C ALA A 208 5.03 -6.87 14.31
N THR A 209 6.14 -6.82 15.03
CA THR A 209 6.66 -7.94 15.80
C THR A 209 6.81 -7.54 17.26
N ILE A 210 6.26 -8.35 18.18
CA ILE A 210 6.46 -8.18 19.62
C ILE A 210 6.70 -9.53 20.29
N LEU A 211 7.82 -9.65 21.01
CA LEU A 211 8.28 -10.89 21.67
C LEU A 211 8.17 -12.15 20.79
N GLY A 212 8.49 -11.96 19.50
CA GLY A 212 8.46 -13.03 18.50
C GLY A 212 7.10 -13.28 17.85
N LEU A 213 5.98 -12.69 18.29
CA LEU A 213 4.72 -12.74 17.57
C LEU A 213 4.71 -11.68 16.46
N ARG A 214 4.66 -12.11 15.19
CA ARG A 214 4.57 -11.23 14.02
C ARG A 214 3.14 -11.20 13.47
N ARG A 215 2.68 -10.00 13.08
CA ARG A 215 1.46 -9.78 12.29
C ARG A 215 1.81 -8.97 11.04
N VAL A 216 1.11 -9.28 9.96
CA VAL A 216 1.28 -8.63 8.66
C VAL A 216 -0.01 -7.94 8.28
N PHE A 217 0.09 -6.68 7.89
CA PHE A 217 -0.97 -5.90 7.27
C PHE A 217 -0.57 -5.61 5.83
N GLU A 218 -1.41 -6.05 4.89
CA GLU A 218 -1.15 -5.89 3.46
C GLU A 218 -1.79 -4.60 2.94
N LEU A 219 -1.01 -3.81 2.22
CA LEU A 219 -1.45 -2.63 1.48
C LEU A 219 -1.32 -2.91 -0.02
N GLU A 220 -2.38 -2.66 -0.78
CA GLU A 220 -2.42 -2.83 -2.22
C GLU A 220 -3.26 -1.72 -2.85
N GLN A 221 -2.72 -1.06 -3.87
CA GLN A 221 -3.47 -0.06 -4.61
C GLN A 221 -4.64 -0.71 -5.36
N ASP A 222 -5.85 -0.23 -5.09
CA ASP A 222 -7.01 -0.56 -5.90
C ASP A 222 -6.98 0.18 -7.25
N GLN A 223 -7.92 -0.15 -8.12
CA GLN A 223 -7.97 0.42 -9.46
C GLN A 223 -8.09 1.95 -9.47
N ILE A 224 -8.80 2.53 -8.50
CA ILE A 224 -9.00 3.98 -8.39
C ILE A 224 -7.68 4.64 -8.00
N ASP A 225 -6.98 4.10 -7.00
CA ASP A 225 -5.74 4.68 -6.53
C ASP A 225 -4.57 4.43 -7.48
N ILE A 226 -4.55 3.33 -8.24
CA ILE A 226 -3.62 3.18 -9.37
C ILE A 226 -3.85 4.34 -10.36
N LEU A 227 -5.09 4.65 -10.70
CA LEU A 227 -5.41 5.75 -11.62
C LEU A 227 -5.04 7.11 -11.03
N ARG A 228 -5.40 7.39 -9.77
CA ARG A 228 -5.02 8.65 -9.07
C ARG A 228 -3.51 8.79 -8.99
N GLN A 229 -2.80 7.70 -8.72
CA GLN A 229 -1.35 7.68 -8.69
C GLN A 229 -0.73 8.06 -10.04
N GLU A 230 -1.34 7.71 -11.18
CA GLU A 230 -0.86 8.22 -12.48
C GLU A 230 -0.86 9.76 -12.53
N TYR A 231 -1.85 10.45 -11.94
CA TYR A 231 -1.87 11.92 -11.93
C TYR A 231 -0.71 12.52 -11.12
N ILE A 232 -0.27 11.81 -10.08
CA ILE A 232 0.92 12.15 -9.27
C ILE A 232 2.18 11.87 -10.08
N ASP A 233 2.32 10.66 -10.62
CA ASP A 233 3.49 10.20 -11.38
C ASP A 233 3.77 11.09 -12.61
N PHE A 234 2.72 11.54 -13.28
CA PHE A 234 2.82 12.44 -14.44
C PHE A 234 2.88 13.93 -14.07
N ALA A 235 2.93 14.26 -12.78
CA ALA A 235 3.02 15.62 -12.24
C ALA A 235 1.98 16.59 -12.85
N THR A 236 0.74 16.12 -12.97
CA THR A 236 -0.35 16.95 -13.50
C THR A 236 -0.72 18.05 -12.49
N ASN A 237 -1.25 19.19 -12.94
CA ASN A 237 -1.65 20.27 -12.03
C ASN A 237 -2.90 19.91 -11.19
N PHE A 238 -3.64 18.87 -11.59
CA PHE A 238 -4.83 18.42 -10.88
C PHE A 238 -4.55 17.07 -10.25
N GLN A 239 -4.51 17.04 -8.93
CA GLN A 239 -4.27 15.83 -8.16
C GLN A 239 -5.63 15.40 -7.58
N PRO A 240 -6.29 14.39 -8.18
CA PRO A 240 -7.65 14.00 -7.79
C PRO A 240 -7.70 13.32 -6.42
N GLY A 241 -8.73 13.64 -5.65
CA GLY A 241 -9.19 12.81 -4.54
C GLY A 241 -9.92 11.56 -5.05
N ARG A 242 -10.28 10.63 -4.14
CA ARG A 242 -11.13 9.47 -4.52
C ARG A 242 -12.52 9.89 -4.98
N ASP A 243 -13.09 10.95 -4.40
CA ASP A 243 -14.39 11.50 -4.80
C ASP A 243 -14.43 12.06 -6.23
N ASN A 244 -13.26 12.19 -6.88
CA ASN A 244 -13.17 12.55 -8.29
C ASN A 244 -13.23 11.34 -9.23
N ALA A 245 -13.28 10.11 -8.71
CA ALA A 245 -13.32 8.88 -9.49
C ALA A 245 -14.76 8.39 -9.68
N TYR A 246 -15.13 8.16 -10.94
CA TYR A 246 -16.47 7.72 -11.31
C TYR A 246 -16.37 6.47 -12.17
N LEU A 247 -17.20 5.48 -11.89
CA LEU A 247 -17.31 4.29 -12.73
C LEU A 247 -17.92 4.69 -14.08
N ASP A 248 -17.18 4.48 -15.17
CA ASP A 248 -17.65 4.71 -16.53
C ASP A 248 -17.00 3.70 -17.45
N ASN A 249 -17.72 2.61 -17.71
CA ASN A 249 -17.36 1.60 -18.72
C ASN A 249 -18.02 1.87 -20.07
N GLY A 250 -18.51 3.11 -20.27
CA GLY A 250 -19.19 3.55 -21.46
C GLY A 250 -18.25 3.88 -22.61
N ASN A 251 -18.83 4.31 -23.73
CA ASN A 251 -18.11 4.57 -24.98
C ASN A 251 -17.16 5.78 -24.89
N TRP A 252 -17.28 6.61 -23.85
CA TRP A 252 -16.48 7.83 -23.67
C TRP A 252 -15.18 7.58 -22.90
N ASN A 253 -15.10 6.46 -22.17
CA ASN A 253 -13.88 6.07 -21.50
C ASN A 253 -12.94 5.36 -22.48
N VAL A 254 -12.03 6.14 -23.08
CA VAL A 254 -10.95 5.60 -23.92
C VAL A 254 -9.65 5.43 -23.14
N GLY A 255 -9.72 5.47 -21.80
CA GLY A 255 -8.64 5.18 -20.88
C GLY A 255 -8.35 3.68 -20.77
N ASN A 256 -7.40 3.33 -19.90
CA ASN A 256 -7.08 1.93 -19.63
C ASN A 256 -7.89 1.35 -18.46
N TYR A 257 -8.70 2.15 -17.75
CA TYR A 257 -9.39 1.82 -16.50
C TYR A 257 -10.90 1.79 -16.69
N ASP A 258 -11.65 1.18 -15.77
CA ASP A 258 -13.12 1.18 -15.73
C ASP A 258 -13.65 2.44 -15.01
N TYR A 259 -12.75 3.18 -14.39
CA TYR A 259 -13.00 4.46 -13.75
C TYR A 259 -12.42 5.60 -14.59
N ILE A 260 -13.08 6.74 -14.48
CA ILE A 260 -12.62 8.01 -15.00
C ILE A 260 -12.42 8.99 -13.86
N ILE A 261 -11.50 9.93 -14.05
CA ILE A 261 -11.30 11.05 -13.14
C ILE A 261 -11.94 12.29 -13.74
N THR A 262 -12.82 12.95 -12.99
CA THR A 262 -13.38 14.23 -13.40
C THR A 262 -13.39 15.28 -12.30
N GLU A 263 -13.17 16.53 -12.73
CA GLU A 263 -13.30 17.73 -11.90
C GLU A 263 -14.76 18.15 -11.71
N SER A 264 -15.66 17.72 -12.59
CA SER A 264 -17.08 18.02 -12.52
C SER A 264 -17.83 16.92 -11.77
N ASN A 265 -19.01 17.27 -11.24
CA ASN A 265 -19.87 16.32 -10.53
C ASN A 265 -20.61 15.34 -11.47
N ASP A 266 -20.34 15.40 -12.78
CA ASP A 266 -20.98 14.62 -13.84
C ASP A 266 -20.09 14.60 -15.10
N ASN A 267 -20.22 13.56 -15.92
CA ASN A 267 -19.50 13.40 -17.20
C ASN A 267 -20.36 13.96 -18.35
N HIS A 268 -20.41 15.28 -18.53
CA HIS A 268 -21.25 16.01 -19.51
C HIS A 268 -21.09 15.62 -21.00
N PHE A 269 -20.31 14.60 -21.32
CA PHE A 269 -20.05 14.06 -22.64
C PHE A 269 -21.32 13.83 -23.47
N ASP A 270 -22.31 13.11 -22.97
CA ASP A 270 -23.53 12.80 -23.71
C ASP A 270 -24.34 14.06 -24.01
N ALA A 271 -24.52 14.94 -23.02
CA ALA A 271 -25.26 16.18 -23.17
C ALA A 271 -24.60 17.11 -24.21
N ILE A 272 -23.28 17.26 -24.13
CA ILE A 272 -22.49 18.07 -25.05
C ILE A 272 -22.52 17.46 -26.45
N TYR A 273 -22.26 16.17 -26.60
CA TYR A 273 -22.28 15.49 -27.90
C TYR A 273 -23.65 15.64 -28.59
N ASN A 274 -24.74 15.39 -27.87
CA ASN A 274 -26.09 15.52 -28.39
C ASN A 274 -26.40 16.97 -28.81
N ALA A 275 -25.97 17.97 -28.04
CA ALA A 275 -26.14 19.37 -28.40
C ALA A 275 -25.37 19.74 -29.69
N ILE A 276 -24.15 19.24 -29.86
CA ILE A 276 -23.37 19.44 -31.09
C ILE A 276 -24.08 18.82 -32.29
N VAL A 277 -24.55 17.57 -32.15
CA VAL A 277 -25.26 16.86 -33.24
C VAL A 277 -26.54 17.61 -33.64
N ASN A 278 -27.31 18.14 -32.67
CA ASN A 278 -28.50 18.94 -32.93
C ASN A 278 -28.18 20.23 -33.67
N ASN A 279 -27.13 20.94 -33.25
CA ASN A 279 -26.68 22.17 -33.90
C ASN A 279 -26.15 21.90 -35.32
N TRP A 280 -25.40 20.81 -35.50
CA TRP A 280 -24.90 20.35 -36.80
C TRP A 280 -26.04 20.02 -37.76
N THR A 281 -27.04 19.30 -37.29
CA THR A 281 -28.24 18.96 -38.07
C THR A 281 -29.04 20.21 -38.45
N SER A 282 -29.16 21.17 -37.52
CA SER A 282 -29.85 22.44 -37.76
C SER A 282 -29.17 23.30 -38.83
N ARG A 283 -27.87 23.07 -39.08
CA ARG A 283 -27.11 23.70 -40.16
C ARG A 283 -27.27 22.98 -41.51
N GLY A 284 -28.07 21.91 -41.58
CA GLY A 284 -28.42 21.20 -42.81
C GLY A 284 -27.54 20.00 -43.14
N TYR A 285 -26.69 19.56 -42.21
CA TYR A 285 -25.88 18.36 -42.37
C TYR A 285 -26.63 17.11 -41.89
N THR A 286 -26.45 15.99 -42.59
CA THR A 286 -27.13 14.71 -42.29
C THR A 286 -26.17 13.57 -41.99
N ASP A 287 -24.87 13.81 -42.08
CA ASP A 287 -23.85 12.84 -41.74
C ASP A 287 -23.51 12.90 -40.25
N ASN A 288 -23.01 11.77 -39.72
CA ASN A 288 -22.71 11.64 -38.30
C ASN A 288 -21.45 12.44 -37.92
N ILE A 289 -21.36 12.73 -36.62
CA ILE A 289 -20.16 13.26 -35.99
C ILE A 289 -19.45 12.09 -35.30
N VAL A 290 -18.21 11.84 -35.70
CA VAL A 290 -17.34 10.85 -35.07
C VAL A 290 -16.62 11.49 -33.91
N VAL A 291 -16.51 10.76 -32.81
CA VAL A 291 -15.65 11.10 -31.68
C VAL A 291 -14.32 10.37 -31.84
N SER A 292 -13.26 11.12 -32.12
CA SER A 292 -11.88 10.61 -32.16
C SER A 292 -11.26 10.45 -30.76
N SER A 293 -11.73 11.21 -29.78
CA SER A 293 -11.20 11.21 -28.42
C SER A 293 -12.21 11.76 -27.43
N ALA A 294 -12.25 11.18 -26.24
CA ALA A 294 -13.04 11.63 -25.10
C ALA A 294 -12.17 11.59 -23.82
N TYR A 295 -12.62 10.95 -22.74
CA TYR A 295 -11.82 10.84 -21.52
C TYR A 295 -10.59 9.95 -21.72
N ARG A 296 -9.44 10.36 -21.15
CA ARG A 296 -8.19 9.58 -21.15
C ARG A 296 -7.51 9.66 -19.79
N ASN A 297 -6.85 8.60 -19.36
CA ASN A 297 -5.93 8.64 -18.23
C ASN A 297 -4.56 9.25 -18.64
N PRO A 298 -3.77 9.79 -17.69
CA PRO A 298 -2.48 10.43 -17.96
C PRO A 298 -1.54 9.56 -18.77
N ARG A 299 -1.49 8.24 -18.56
CA ARG A 299 -0.59 7.34 -19.31
C ARG A 299 -0.90 7.17 -20.79
N ARG A 300 -2.15 7.38 -21.22
CA ARG A 300 -2.48 7.50 -22.66
C ARG A 300 -2.11 8.87 -23.23
N ASN A 301 -1.96 9.88 -22.38
CA ASN A 301 -1.55 11.23 -22.76
C ASN A 301 -0.41 11.89 -21.93
N PRO A 302 0.79 11.28 -21.75
CA PRO A 302 1.92 11.81 -20.94
C PRO A 302 2.39 13.28 -21.18
N GLY A 303 3.08 13.68 -22.25
CA GLY A 303 3.30 15.07 -22.71
C GLY A 303 2.11 16.01 -23.01
N ALA A 304 0.90 15.77 -22.48
CA ALA A 304 -0.15 16.79 -22.39
C ALA A 304 -0.77 16.72 -20.98
N GLN A 305 0.10 16.81 -19.98
CA GLN A 305 -0.13 16.61 -18.55
C GLN A 305 -1.31 17.42 -17.99
N ASN A 306 -1.69 18.51 -18.64
CA ASN A 306 -2.78 19.39 -18.23
C ASN A 306 -3.90 19.46 -19.28
N SER A 307 -4.02 18.45 -20.13
CA SER A 307 -5.11 18.34 -21.09
C SER A 307 -6.44 18.15 -20.38
N ARG A 308 -7.48 18.84 -20.84
CA ARG A 308 -8.84 18.68 -20.32
C ARG A 308 -9.43 17.28 -20.59
N HIS A 309 -8.89 16.51 -21.53
CA HIS A 309 -9.25 15.09 -21.68
C HIS A 309 -8.91 14.26 -20.44
N LEU A 310 -7.87 14.66 -19.70
CA LEU A 310 -7.48 13.98 -18.46
C LEU A 310 -8.45 14.25 -17.30
N ARG A 311 -9.39 15.17 -17.45
CA ARG A 311 -10.31 15.58 -16.38
C ARG A 311 -11.77 15.35 -16.76
N GLY A 312 -12.00 14.63 -17.87
CA GLY A 312 -13.35 14.42 -18.41
C GLY A 312 -14.00 15.72 -18.89
N LEU A 313 -13.22 16.69 -19.36
CA LEU A 313 -13.68 18.04 -19.73
C LEU A 313 -13.43 18.39 -21.21
N ALA A 314 -13.18 17.39 -22.07
CA ALA A 314 -12.94 17.62 -23.49
C ALA A 314 -13.30 16.45 -24.41
N LEU A 315 -13.66 16.78 -25.65
CA LEU A 315 -14.07 15.88 -26.72
C LEU A 315 -13.40 16.32 -28.05
N ASP A 316 -12.79 15.37 -28.76
CA ASP A 316 -12.27 15.58 -30.11
C ASP A 316 -13.21 14.96 -31.13
N ILE A 317 -13.73 15.77 -32.05
CA ILE A 317 -14.75 15.35 -33.01
C ILE A 317 -14.46 15.76 -34.44
N TYR A 318 -15.01 15.00 -35.39
CA TYR A 318 -14.98 15.33 -36.81
C TYR A 318 -16.20 14.74 -37.55
N PRO A 319 -16.63 15.29 -38.69
CA PRO A 319 -17.77 14.77 -39.44
C PRO A 319 -17.37 13.60 -40.36
N GLU A 320 -18.22 12.58 -40.51
CA GLU A 320 -17.97 11.41 -41.37
C GLU A 320 -17.91 11.76 -42.86
N GLY A 321 -18.70 12.74 -43.32
CA GLY A 321 -18.89 13.09 -44.74
C GLY A 321 -17.69 13.78 -45.41
N GLY A 322 -16.50 13.71 -44.82
CA GLY A 322 -15.31 14.44 -45.25
C GLY A 322 -15.31 15.91 -44.79
N VAL A 323 -14.12 16.52 -44.77
CA VAL A 323 -13.97 17.86 -44.19
C VAL A 323 -13.39 18.86 -45.20
N ASN A 324 -14.11 19.95 -45.39
CA ASN A 324 -13.63 21.16 -46.04
C ASN A 324 -13.67 22.32 -45.04
N LEU A 325 -13.08 23.46 -45.39
CA LEU A 325 -12.98 24.61 -44.49
C LEU A 325 -14.35 25.06 -43.94
N GLN A 326 -15.38 25.12 -44.78
CA GLN A 326 -16.71 25.55 -44.35
C GLN A 326 -17.31 24.57 -43.33
N ARG A 327 -17.19 23.26 -43.57
CA ARG A 327 -17.64 22.21 -42.64
C ARG A 327 -16.92 22.28 -41.29
N TRP A 328 -15.61 22.58 -41.30
CA TRP A 328 -14.87 22.83 -40.05
C TRP A 328 -15.44 24.03 -39.28
N LEU A 329 -15.69 25.15 -39.96
CA LEU A 329 -16.24 26.34 -39.33
C LEU A 329 -17.64 26.11 -38.75
N ASP A 330 -18.49 25.38 -39.48
CA ASP A 330 -19.85 25.07 -39.04
C ASP A 330 -19.90 24.06 -37.90
N LEU A 331 -19.03 23.05 -37.88
CA LEU A 331 -18.93 22.11 -36.76
C LEU A 331 -18.40 22.83 -35.52
N ARG A 332 -17.43 23.73 -35.69
CA ARG A 332 -16.90 24.53 -34.59
C ARG A 332 -17.97 25.46 -34.02
N ALA A 333 -18.73 26.12 -34.89
CA ALA A 333 -19.85 26.95 -34.47
C ALA A 333 -20.89 26.10 -33.73
N SER A 334 -21.18 24.88 -34.20
CA SER A 334 -22.07 23.94 -33.50
C SER A 334 -21.63 23.61 -32.08
N GLY A 335 -20.32 23.52 -31.84
CA GLY A 335 -19.74 23.37 -30.50
C GLY A 335 -19.79 24.63 -29.64
N ASN A 336 -19.59 25.82 -30.23
CA ASN A 336 -19.66 27.09 -29.49
C ASN A 336 -21.10 27.54 -29.18
N ASP A 337 -22.08 27.09 -29.97
CA ASP A 337 -23.50 27.42 -29.81
C ASP A 337 -24.19 26.55 -28.73
N ILE A 338 -23.46 25.65 -28.07
CA ILE A 338 -24.02 24.85 -26.98
C ILE A 338 -24.31 25.76 -25.80
N ASN A 339 -25.55 25.70 -25.31
CA ASN A 339 -25.99 26.43 -24.13
C ASN A 339 -26.55 25.42 -23.11
N ILE A 340 -25.69 24.99 -22.19
CA ILE A 340 -26.04 24.14 -21.06
C ILE A 340 -25.83 24.99 -19.80
N ASN A 341 -26.88 25.11 -18.98
CA ASN A 341 -26.84 25.92 -17.77
C ASN A 341 -25.68 25.49 -16.86
N GLY A 342 -24.88 26.45 -16.41
CA GLY A 342 -23.75 26.19 -15.52
C GLY A 342 -22.46 25.76 -16.22
N LEU A 343 -22.44 25.69 -17.57
CA LEU A 343 -21.25 25.35 -18.34
C LEU A 343 -20.76 26.50 -19.23
N SER A 344 -19.46 26.73 -19.21
CA SER A 344 -18.75 27.49 -20.25
C SER A 344 -18.13 26.51 -21.23
N ILE A 345 -18.45 26.64 -22.52
CA ILE A 345 -18.02 25.71 -23.58
C ILE A 345 -17.21 26.48 -24.62
N THR A 346 -16.14 25.87 -25.11
CA THR A 346 -15.35 26.45 -26.19
C THR A 346 -14.88 25.37 -27.16
N ALA A 347 -15.09 25.62 -28.45
CA ALA A 347 -14.64 24.77 -29.54
C ALA A 347 -13.51 25.42 -30.36
N HIS A 348 -12.44 24.66 -30.57
CA HIS A 348 -11.22 25.06 -31.28
C HIS A 348 -10.90 24.08 -32.42
N CYS A 349 -10.28 24.56 -33.49
CA CYS A 349 -9.70 23.69 -34.51
C CYS A 349 -8.36 23.15 -34.02
N ASP A 350 -8.09 21.86 -34.22
CA ASP A 350 -6.85 21.21 -33.78
C ASP A 350 -6.23 20.34 -34.90
N ARG A 351 -4.90 20.28 -34.91
CA ARG A 351 -4.12 19.27 -35.61
C ARG A 351 -3.18 18.53 -34.65
N SER A 352 -3.45 17.25 -34.41
CA SER A 352 -2.57 16.36 -33.65
C SER A 352 -2.23 16.85 -32.23
N GLY A 353 -3.21 17.42 -31.52
CA GLY A 353 -3.07 17.94 -30.15
C GLY A 353 -2.49 19.34 -30.10
N THR A 354 -2.53 20.08 -31.20
CA THR A 354 -2.08 21.48 -31.30
C THR A 354 -3.20 22.30 -31.89
N PHE A 355 -3.65 23.31 -31.14
CA PHE A 355 -4.62 24.27 -31.64
C PHE A 355 -4.05 25.03 -32.84
N VAL A 356 -4.81 25.06 -33.93
CA VAL A 356 -4.47 25.76 -35.15
C VAL A 356 -5.47 26.88 -35.41
N ASP A 357 -5.12 27.80 -36.31
CA ASP A 357 -6.01 28.87 -36.70
C ASP A 357 -7.38 28.33 -37.15
N ASN A 358 -8.44 29.05 -36.78
CA ASN A 358 -9.81 28.62 -37.07
C ASN A 358 -10.09 28.43 -38.58
N ASN A 359 -9.30 29.05 -39.45
CA ASN A 359 -9.41 28.92 -40.91
C ASN A 359 -8.36 27.99 -41.53
N CYS A 360 -7.67 27.19 -40.73
CA CYS A 360 -6.56 26.36 -41.20
C CYS A 360 -7.08 25.06 -41.81
N SER A 361 -6.79 24.82 -43.10
CA SER A 361 -7.20 23.61 -43.81
C SER A 361 -6.48 22.33 -43.36
N ILE A 362 -5.47 22.45 -42.48
CA ILE A 362 -4.71 21.32 -41.94
C ILE A 362 -5.32 20.73 -40.66
N ALA A 363 -6.37 21.35 -40.09
CA ALA A 363 -7.07 20.81 -38.93
C ALA A 363 -7.66 19.43 -39.26
N ASN A 364 -7.54 18.48 -38.32
CA ASN A 364 -8.06 17.12 -38.48
C ASN A 364 -9.22 16.79 -37.55
N HIS A 365 -9.43 17.56 -36.48
CA HIS A 365 -10.59 17.49 -35.58
C HIS A 365 -10.91 18.89 -35.01
N ILE A 366 -12.08 19.00 -34.38
CA ILE A 366 -12.39 20.08 -33.45
C ILE A 366 -12.24 19.52 -32.04
N HIS A 367 -11.54 20.29 -31.23
CA HIS A 367 -11.43 20.09 -29.80
C HIS A 367 -12.50 20.93 -29.11
N VAL A 368 -13.50 20.28 -28.51
CA VAL A 368 -14.53 20.92 -27.68
C VAL A 368 -14.17 20.69 -26.23
N GLN A 369 -14.07 21.76 -25.47
CA GLN A 369 -13.76 21.71 -24.04
C GLN A 369 -14.76 22.52 -23.22
N TRP A 370 -14.96 22.14 -21.96
CA TRP A 370 -15.91 22.80 -21.08
C TRP A 370 -15.38 22.98 -19.65
N GLN A 371 -16.06 23.84 -18.90
CA GLN A 371 -15.79 24.12 -17.50
C GLN A 371 -17.09 24.50 -16.77
N ASP A 372 -17.25 24.00 -15.55
CA ASP A 372 -18.32 24.43 -14.64
C ASP A 372 -18.07 25.86 -14.18
N ILE A 373 -19.08 26.73 -14.27
CA ILE A 373 -18.97 28.14 -13.87
C ILE A 373 -19.47 28.44 -12.45
N GLY A 374 -19.95 27.43 -11.72
CA GLY A 374 -20.42 27.55 -10.34
C GLY A 374 -21.84 28.09 -10.22
#